data_AF-A0A951K5W1-F1
#
_entry.id   AF-A0A951K5W1-F1
#
_cell.length_a   1.000
_cell.length_b   1.000
_cell.length_c   1.000
_cell.angle_alpha   90.00
_cell.angle_beta   90.00
_cell.angle_gamma   90.00
#
_symmetry.space_group_name_H-M   'P 1'
#
loop_
_entity.id
_entity.type
_entity.pdbx_description
1 polymer ?
#
loop_
_entity_poly.entity_id
_entity_poly.type
_entity_poly.pdbx_seq_one_letter_code
_entity_poly.pdbx_strand_id
1 'polypeptide(L)'
;VMDVGRGDAIDFDCPPIPLPAVTKNTAGYLLKPGMDWIDLFAGSEGTLGVVTEARLRLLPAPEAVLAGVIFFANDDSAVAAVENWHGSVPVRMLEYFDKPSLELLHQRFPEIPARAHAAILFDQELHSEDPELDAWPERIEKARALVDDSWVALSATDRERFRRFRHSLPELVNDTVRRNGVLKMNTDYAVPLARNREMLAYYRHRLEREFPGRYVIFGHIGDAHLHVNLFPSPADQQLASDLILEFAHKAVELGGTVSAEHGLGKRKAHLLKLQYAPEHLEAMRAVKRRLDPRNLLGRGVLFT
;
A
#
# COMPACT_ATOMS: atom_id res chain seq x y z
N VAL A 1 -22.32 -6.65 24.77
CA VAL A 1 -20.83 -6.59 24.82
C VAL A 1 -20.35 -8.01 24.66
N MET A 2 -19.41 -8.23 23.75
CA MET A 2 -18.88 -9.55 23.42
C MET A 2 -17.37 -9.47 23.63
N ASP A 3 -16.80 -10.48 24.29
CA ASP A 3 -15.36 -10.67 24.42
C ASP A 3 -14.97 -11.86 23.54
N VAL A 4 -14.05 -11.65 22.60
CA VAL A 4 -13.65 -12.62 21.58
C VAL A 4 -12.14 -12.58 21.39
N GLY A 5 -11.56 -13.75 21.20
CA GLY A 5 -10.16 -13.96 20.90
C GLY A 5 -9.95 -14.63 19.54
N ARG A 6 -8.68 -14.71 19.14
CA ARG A 6 -8.29 -15.51 17.97
C ARG A 6 -8.57 -16.98 18.22
N GLY A 7 -9.21 -17.64 17.26
CA GLY A 7 -9.66 -19.04 17.33
C GLY A 7 -11.11 -19.21 17.83
N ASP A 8 -11.76 -18.15 18.32
CA ASP A 8 -13.16 -18.24 18.73
C ASP A 8 -14.06 -18.35 17.49
N ALA A 9 -14.74 -19.50 17.38
CA ALA A 9 -15.60 -19.78 16.24
C ALA A 9 -16.83 -18.86 16.21
N ILE A 10 -17.20 -18.46 14.99
CA ILE A 10 -18.43 -17.70 14.74
C ILE A 10 -19.63 -18.64 14.92
N ASP A 11 -20.68 -18.17 15.61
CA ASP A 11 -21.86 -18.95 16.00
C ASP A 11 -23.01 -18.88 14.98
N PHE A 12 -22.75 -18.39 13.77
CA PHE A 12 -23.69 -18.32 12.66
C PHE A 12 -22.98 -18.55 11.32
N ASP A 13 -23.76 -18.83 10.28
CA ASP A 13 -23.23 -19.09 8.95
C ASP A 13 -22.64 -17.83 8.32
N CYS A 14 -21.38 -17.94 7.89
CA CYS A 14 -20.68 -16.92 7.11
C CYS A 14 -20.12 -17.56 5.84
N PRO A 15 -20.88 -17.54 4.73
CA PRO A 15 -20.44 -18.13 3.49
C PRO A 15 -19.11 -17.52 3.03
N PRO A 16 -18.07 -18.34 2.77
CA PRO A 16 -16.79 -17.84 2.30
C PRO A 16 -16.92 -17.25 0.90
N ILE A 17 -16.08 -16.28 0.59
CA ILE A 17 -15.99 -15.65 -0.74
C ILE A 17 -14.58 -15.83 -1.31
N PRO A 18 -14.41 -15.78 -2.64
CA PRO A 18 -13.10 -15.68 -3.25
C PRO A 18 -12.38 -14.41 -2.79
N LEU A 19 -11.15 -14.57 -2.31
CA LEU A 19 -10.28 -13.47 -1.89
C LEU A 19 -9.15 -13.27 -2.91
N PRO A 20 -8.73 -12.02 -3.16
CA PRO A 20 -7.59 -11.74 -4.03
C PRO A 20 -6.30 -12.30 -3.43
N ALA A 21 -5.40 -12.77 -4.29
CA ALA A 21 -4.09 -13.33 -3.89
C ALA A 21 -3.06 -12.21 -3.67
N VAL A 22 -3.37 -11.30 -2.75
CA VAL A 22 -2.58 -10.12 -2.40
C VAL A 22 -2.15 -10.17 -0.93
N THR A 23 -1.09 -9.46 -0.58
CA THR A 23 -0.62 -9.40 0.82
C THR A 23 -1.55 -8.57 1.71
N LYS A 24 -2.21 -7.55 1.13
CA LYS A 24 -3.11 -6.63 1.84
C LYS A 24 -4.44 -6.50 1.10
N ASN A 25 -5.55 -6.69 1.82
CA ASN A 25 -6.90 -6.48 1.32
C ASN A 25 -7.82 -6.03 2.46
N THR A 26 -8.40 -4.84 2.32
CA THR A 26 -9.38 -4.26 3.25
C THR A 26 -10.71 -3.94 2.55
N ALA A 27 -10.91 -4.43 1.33
CA ALA A 27 -12.16 -4.26 0.60
C ALA A 27 -13.23 -5.26 1.08
N GLY A 28 -14.18 -4.78 1.88
CA GLY A 28 -15.30 -5.58 2.38
C GLY A 28 -14.91 -6.48 3.57
N TYR A 29 -15.74 -7.48 3.86
CA TYR A 29 -15.49 -8.41 4.98
C TYR A 29 -14.59 -9.57 4.56
N LEU A 30 -13.69 -9.99 5.45
CA LEU A 30 -12.79 -11.12 5.25
C LEU A 30 -13.53 -12.46 5.44
N LEU A 31 -14.46 -12.79 4.55
CA LEU A 31 -15.21 -14.04 4.61
C LEU A 31 -14.38 -15.19 4.02
N LYS A 32 -13.55 -15.85 4.84
CA LYS A 32 -12.76 -17.03 4.44
C LYS A 32 -13.16 -18.29 5.22
N PRO A 33 -12.88 -19.49 4.70
CA PRO A 33 -13.07 -20.73 5.46
C PRO A 33 -12.30 -20.72 6.78
N GLY A 34 -12.96 -21.16 7.86
CA GLY A 34 -12.33 -21.28 9.19
C GLY A 34 -11.95 -19.96 9.85
N MET A 35 -12.52 -18.83 9.41
CA MET A 35 -12.30 -17.54 10.10
C MET A 35 -12.90 -17.54 11.51
N ASP A 36 -12.33 -16.67 12.35
CA ASP A 36 -12.79 -16.41 13.71
C ASP A 36 -13.46 -15.03 13.82
N TRP A 37 -13.94 -14.69 15.01
CA TRP A 37 -14.52 -13.38 15.28
C TRP A 37 -13.55 -12.21 15.05
N ILE A 38 -12.25 -12.39 15.29
CA ILE A 38 -11.26 -11.32 15.08
C ILE A 38 -11.11 -11.05 13.58
N ASP A 39 -11.05 -12.09 12.76
CA ASP A 39 -10.99 -11.98 11.31
C ASP A 39 -12.24 -11.29 10.74
N LEU A 40 -13.43 -11.53 11.32
CA LEU A 40 -14.67 -10.88 10.88
C LEU A 40 -14.73 -9.37 11.23
N PHE A 41 -14.24 -9.00 12.41
CA PHE A 41 -14.27 -7.60 12.88
C PHE A 41 -13.11 -6.76 12.33
N ALA A 42 -11.93 -7.37 12.10
CA ALA A 42 -10.80 -6.68 11.51
C ALA A 42 -11.14 -6.24 10.08
N GLY A 43 -11.05 -4.93 9.81
CA GLY A 43 -11.42 -4.37 8.51
C GLY A 43 -12.92 -4.17 8.31
N SER A 44 -13.78 -4.41 9.31
CA SER A 44 -15.23 -4.23 9.17
C SER A 44 -15.67 -2.76 9.10
N GLU A 45 -14.75 -1.80 9.22
CA GLU A 45 -15.00 -0.36 9.16
C GLU A 45 -16.12 0.15 10.10
N GLY A 46 -16.24 -0.46 11.28
CA GLY A 46 -17.27 -0.11 12.27
C GLY A 46 -18.70 -0.47 11.87
N THR A 47 -18.89 -1.25 10.80
CA THR A 47 -20.22 -1.66 10.32
C THR A 47 -20.80 -2.84 11.09
N LEU A 48 -19.98 -3.64 11.79
CA LEU A 48 -20.42 -4.84 12.52
C LEU A 48 -20.45 -4.66 14.04
N GLY A 49 -19.82 -3.61 14.54
CA GLY A 49 -19.81 -3.27 15.96
C GLY A 49 -18.83 -2.14 16.26
N VAL A 50 -18.68 -1.84 17.54
CA VAL A 50 -17.72 -0.85 18.04
C VAL A 50 -16.69 -1.60 18.89
N VAL A 51 -15.43 -1.55 18.47
CA VAL A 51 -14.32 -2.10 19.25
C VAL A 51 -13.99 -1.13 20.37
N THR A 52 -14.12 -1.57 21.62
CA THR A 52 -13.85 -0.75 22.81
C THR A 52 -12.48 -1.04 23.42
N GLU A 53 -12.02 -2.28 23.31
CA GLU A 53 -10.75 -2.76 23.85
C GLU A 53 -10.14 -3.77 22.89
N ALA A 54 -8.80 -3.88 22.87
CA ALA A 54 -8.09 -4.86 22.07
C ALA A 54 -6.84 -5.35 22.82
N ARG A 55 -6.62 -6.67 22.83
CA ARG A 55 -5.38 -7.29 23.29
C ARG A 55 -4.53 -7.65 22.07
N LEU A 56 -3.33 -7.07 22.00
CA LEU A 56 -2.41 -7.27 20.89
C LEU A 56 -1.22 -8.14 21.31
N ARG A 57 -0.78 -9.02 20.42
CA ARG A 57 0.50 -9.72 20.56
C ARG A 57 1.62 -8.81 20.10
N LEU A 58 2.62 -8.59 20.93
CA LEU A 58 3.82 -7.84 20.59
C LEU A 58 4.90 -8.79 20.05
N LEU A 59 5.71 -8.28 19.12
CA LEU A 59 6.94 -8.94 18.66
C LEU A 59 8.13 -8.36 19.43
N PRO A 60 9.24 -9.11 19.60
CA PRO A 60 10.48 -8.56 20.12
C PRO A 60 10.97 -7.38 19.30
N ALA A 61 11.64 -6.42 19.95
CA ALA A 61 12.35 -5.36 19.25
C ALA A 61 13.59 -5.96 18.55
N PRO A 62 13.91 -5.54 17.31
CA PRO A 62 15.12 -6.01 16.63
C PRO A 62 16.39 -5.55 17.35
N GLU A 63 17.43 -6.37 17.34
CA GLU A 63 18.74 -6.05 17.95
C GLU A 63 19.39 -4.84 17.25
N ALA A 64 19.39 -4.87 15.92
CA ALA A 64 19.80 -3.76 15.07
C ALA A 64 18.95 -3.74 13.79
N VAL A 65 18.91 -2.57 13.15
CA VAL A 65 18.22 -2.38 11.88
C VAL A 65 19.18 -1.70 10.91
N LEU A 66 19.39 -2.31 9.76
CA LEU A 66 20.00 -1.68 8.61
C LEU A 66 18.91 -1.01 7.79
N ALA A 67 19.12 0.25 7.42
CA ALA A 67 18.23 0.95 6.52
C ALA A 67 19.00 1.56 5.36
N GLY A 68 18.35 1.73 4.22
CA GLY A 68 18.98 2.42 3.10
C GLY A 68 18.00 2.99 2.09
N VAL A 69 18.39 4.09 1.46
CA VAL A 69 17.74 4.69 0.29
C VAL A 69 18.64 4.46 -0.91
N ILE A 70 18.26 3.51 -1.76
CA ILE A 70 19.01 3.10 -2.94
C ILE A 70 18.46 3.81 -4.17
N PHE A 71 19.27 4.60 -4.85
CA PHE A 71 18.84 5.36 -6.03
C PHE A 71 19.14 4.60 -7.32
N PHE A 72 18.29 4.80 -8.33
CA PHE A 72 18.39 4.14 -9.63
C PHE A 72 18.23 5.17 -10.74
N ALA A 73 18.93 4.95 -11.87
CA ALA A 73 18.79 5.79 -13.06
C ALA A 73 17.53 5.51 -13.90
N ASN A 74 16.81 4.42 -13.59
CA ASN A 74 15.55 4.05 -14.22
C ASN A 74 14.74 3.13 -13.29
N ASP A 75 13.44 3.05 -13.50
CA ASP A 75 12.53 2.29 -12.63
C ASP A 75 12.61 0.77 -12.89
N ASP A 76 12.98 0.33 -14.10
CA ASP A 76 13.07 -1.11 -14.41
C ASP A 76 14.15 -1.81 -13.58
N SER A 77 15.29 -1.14 -13.36
CA SER A 77 16.34 -1.57 -12.44
C SER A 77 15.83 -1.61 -10.99
N ALA A 78 15.08 -0.59 -10.56
CA ALA A 78 14.52 -0.55 -9.20
C ALA A 78 13.53 -1.69 -8.95
N VAL A 79 12.64 -1.97 -9.92
CA VAL A 79 11.68 -3.09 -9.85
C VAL A 79 12.41 -4.42 -9.87
N ALA A 80 13.43 -4.59 -10.72
CA ALA A 80 14.24 -5.81 -10.75
C ALA A 80 14.98 -6.03 -9.42
N ALA A 81 15.44 -4.97 -8.77
CA ALA A 81 16.04 -5.04 -7.45
C ALA A 81 15.03 -5.57 -6.42
N VAL A 82 13.82 -5.02 -6.39
CA VAL A 82 12.74 -5.47 -5.50
C VAL A 82 12.39 -6.93 -5.74
N GLU A 83 12.23 -7.36 -6.99
CA GLU A 83 11.95 -8.76 -7.34
C GLU A 83 13.04 -9.71 -6.85
N ASN A 84 14.31 -9.28 -6.92
CA ASN A 84 15.44 -10.08 -6.46
C ASN A 84 15.55 -10.10 -4.94
N TRP A 85 15.30 -8.98 -4.25
CA TRP A 85 15.43 -8.88 -2.78
C TRP A 85 14.26 -9.49 -2.04
N HIS A 86 13.05 -9.43 -2.64
CA HIS A 86 11.85 -9.97 -2.04
C HIS A 86 11.96 -11.49 -1.83
N GLY A 87 12.01 -11.91 -0.56
CA GLY A 87 12.11 -13.32 -0.15
C GLY A 87 13.52 -13.90 -0.13
N SER A 88 14.52 -13.20 -0.67
CA SER A 88 15.94 -13.61 -0.58
C SER A 88 16.70 -12.85 0.50
N VAL A 89 16.24 -11.65 0.86
CA VAL A 89 16.79 -10.81 1.92
C VAL A 89 15.73 -10.65 3.02
N PRO A 90 16.08 -10.71 4.32
CA PRO A 90 15.14 -10.54 5.42
C PRO A 90 14.75 -9.06 5.62
N VAL A 91 14.27 -8.42 4.56
CA VAL A 91 13.76 -7.05 4.60
C VAL A 91 12.40 -7.00 5.28
N ARG A 92 12.22 -6.02 6.17
CA ARG A 92 10.93 -5.70 6.82
C ARG A 92 10.06 -4.80 5.96
N MET A 93 10.70 -4.03 5.08
CA MET A 93 10.07 -2.96 4.32
C MET A 93 10.82 -2.77 3.00
N LEU A 94 10.06 -2.60 1.92
CA LEU A 94 10.53 -2.11 0.63
C LEU A 94 9.53 -1.06 0.13
N GLU A 95 9.99 0.17 0.00
CA GLU A 95 9.21 1.34 -0.40
C GLU A 95 9.80 1.92 -1.68
N TYR A 96 8.96 2.24 -2.64
CA TYR A 96 9.34 2.79 -3.93
C TYR A 96 9.01 4.28 -4.01
N PHE A 97 9.84 5.00 -4.77
CA PHE A 97 9.68 6.42 -5.08
C PHE A 97 10.03 6.64 -6.55
N ASP A 98 9.11 7.19 -7.34
CA ASP A 98 9.37 7.57 -8.73
C ASP A 98 10.07 8.93 -8.86
N LYS A 99 10.43 9.29 -10.09
CA LYS A 99 11.14 10.55 -10.37
C LYS A 99 10.37 11.78 -9.89
N PRO A 100 9.07 11.97 -10.22
CA PRO A 100 8.29 13.08 -9.67
C PRO A 100 8.27 13.12 -8.13
N SER A 101 8.24 11.95 -7.46
CA SER A 101 8.34 11.88 -6.00
C SER A 101 9.67 12.42 -5.48
N LEU A 102 10.77 12.03 -6.13
CA LEU A 102 12.12 12.49 -5.77
C LEU A 102 12.30 13.99 -6.04
N GLU A 103 11.77 14.51 -7.15
CA GLU A 103 11.77 15.94 -7.47
C GLU A 103 10.99 16.75 -6.42
N LEU A 104 9.86 16.23 -5.95
CA LEU A 104 9.09 16.88 -4.90
C LEU A 104 9.85 16.88 -3.56
N LEU A 105 10.49 15.76 -3.22
CA LEU A 105 11.30 15.61 -2.01
C LEU A 105 12.57 16.46 -2.01
N HIS A 106 13.12 16.81 -3.19
CA HIS A 106 14.36 17.57 -3.32
C HIS A 106 14.33 18.92 -2.56
N GLN A 107 13.16 19.51 -2.36
CA GLN A 107 12.98 20.74 -1.57
C GLN A 107 13.37 20.57 -0.08
N ARG A 108 13.26 19.34 0.44
CA ARG A 108 13.62 18.99 1.83
C ARG A 108 14.89 18.16 1.94
N PHE A 109 15.27 17.50 0.85
CA PHE A 109 16.44 16.63 0.74
C PHE A 109 17.23 17.01 -0.53
N PRO A 110 17.91 18.16 -0.55
CA PRO A 110 18.67 18.64 -1.71
C PRO A 110 19.84 17.72 -2.10
N GLU A 111 20.23 16.82 -1.21
CA GLU A 111 21.24 15.80 -1.45
C GLU A 111 20.76 14.64 -2.35
N ILE A 112 19.47 14.57 -2.70
CA ILE A 112 18.97 13.59 -3.68
C ILE A 112 19.73 13.80 -5.00
N PRO A 113 20.35 12.75 -5.58
CA PRO A 113 21.14 12.88 -6.79
C PRO A 113 20.29 13.34 -7.97
N ALA A 114 20.75 14.34 -8.72
CA ALA A 114 20.02 14.87 -9.88
C ALA A 114 19.78 13.81 -11.00
N ARG A 115 20.64 12.77 -11.05
CA ARG A 115 20.52 11.66 -12.00
C ARG A 115 19.59 10.52 -11.52
N ALA A 116 19.04 10.62 -10.31
CA ALA A 116 18.12 9.61 -9.78
C ALA A 116 16.75 9.71 -10.45
N HIS A 117 16.26 8.60 -10.98
CA HIS A 117 14.92 8.45 -11.55
C HIS A 117 13.99 7.65 -10.64
N ALA A 118 14.53 6.76 -9.82
CA ALA A 118 13.74 6.03 -8.83
C ALA A 118 14.57 5.82 -7.57
N ALA A 119 13.91 5.54 -6.46
CA ALA A 119 14.57 5.08 -5.25
C ALA A 119 13.80 3.93 -4.60
N ILE A 120 14.55 3.03 -3.95
CA ILE A 120 14.02 2.02 -3.04
C ILE A 120 14.52 2.34 -1.64
N LEU A 121 13.60 2.59 -0.71
CA LEU A 121 13.89 2.63 0.71
C LEU A 121 13.64 1.23 1.29
N PHE A 122 14.57 0.71 2.06
CA PHE A 122 14.43 -0.57 2.75
C PHE A 122 14.81 -0.46 4.22
N ASP A 123 14.23 -1.34 5.03
CA ASP A 123 14.67 -1.68 6.38
C ASP A 123 14.89 -3.19 6.46
N GLN A 124 15.99 -3.63 7.07
CA GLN A 124 16.34 -5.03 7.34
C GLN A 124 16.66 -5.22 8.83
N GLU A 125 16.10 -6.26 9.45
CA GLU A 125 16.56 -6.69 10.78
C GLU A 125 17.92 -7.34 10.66
N LEU A 126 18.83 -6.96 11.55
CA LEU A 126 20.09 -7.66 11.72
C LEU A 126 20.02 -8.48 13.00
N HIS A 127 20.47 -9.72 12.90
CA HIS A 127 20.71 -10.58 14.05
C HIS A 127 22.22 -10.69 14.30
N SER A 128 22.62 -10.98 15.54
CA SER A 128 24.01 -11.30 15.85
C SER A 128 24.53 -12.42 14.92
N GLU A 129 25.73 -12.22 14.35
CA GLU A 129 26.40 -13.08 13.33
C GLU A 129 25.97 -12.89 11.86
N ASP A 130 25.20 -11.86 11.51
CA ASP A 130 24.66 -11.73 10.14
C ASP A 130 25.70 -11.23 9.09
N PRO A 131 26.16 -12.06 8.13
CA PRO A 131 27.06 -11.66 7.05
C PRO A 131 26.38 -10.75 6.01
N GLU A 132 25.09 -10.49 6.16
CA GLU A 132 24.26 -9.77 5.19
C GLU A 132 24.62 -8.29 5.04
N LEU A 133 25.26 -7.66 6.04
CA LEU A 133 25.71 -6.27 5.93
C LEU A 133 26.71 -6.08 4.79
N ASP A 134 27.70 -6.98 4.72
CA ASP A 134 28.77 -6.94 3.73
C ASP A 134 28.29 -7.32 2.31
N ALA A 135 27.10 -7.92 2.20
CA ALA A 135 26.51 -8.29 0.92
C ALA A 135 25.77 -7.11 0.24
N TRP A 136 25.41 -6.05 0.96
CA TRP A 136 24.67 -4.93 0.38
C TRP A 136 25.40 -4.17 -0.73
N PRO A 137 26.70 -3.86 -0.62
CA PRO A 137 27.44 -3.27 -1.74
C PRO A 137 27.31 -4.08 -3.03
N GLU A 138 27.49 -5.40 -2.96
CA GLU A 138 27.35 -6.30 -4.12
C GLU A 138 25.90 -6.36 -4.64
N ARG A 139 24.90 -6.35 -3.75
CA ARG A 139 23.48 -6.31 -4.13
C ARG A 139 23.12 -5.04 -4.89
N ILE A 140 23.57 -3.89 -4.40
CA ILE A 140 23.33 -2.57 -5.00
C ILE A 140 24.02 -2.52 -6.38
N GLU A 141 25.25 -3.02 -6.49
CA GLU A 141 25.97 -3.09 -7.76
C GLU A 141 25.27 -4.01 -8.78
N LYS A 142 24.91 -5.24 -8.39
CA LYS A 142 24.15 -6.19 -9.24
C LYS A 142 22.81 -5.63 -9.68
N ALA A 143 22.16 -4.83 -8.84
CA ALA A 143 20.91 -4.14 -9.15
C ALA A 143 21.08 -2.95 -10.11
N ARG A 144 22.32 -2.62 -10.52
CA ARG A 144 22.65 -1.45 -11.37
C ARG A 144 22.13 -0.14 -10.77
N ALA A 145 22.16 -0.05 -9.45
CA ALA A 145 21.83 1.17 -8.73
C ALA A 145 22.99 2.18 -8.82
N LEU A 146 22.71 3.41 -8.40
CA LEU A 146 23.70 4.47 -8.25
C LEU A 146 24.43 4.26 -6.92
N VAL A 147 25.42 3.36 -6.92
CA VAL A 147 26.13 2.89 -5.71
C VAL A 147 26.65 4.05 -4.88
N ASP A 148 27.46 4.93 -5.48
CA ASP A 148 28.12 6.05 -4.77
C ASP A 148 27.15 7.13 -4.26
N ASP A 149 25.93 7.15 -4.79
CA ASP A 149 24.89 8.10 -4.44
C ASP A 149 23.92 7.57 -3.39
N SER A 150 23.89 6.24 -3.21
CA SER A 150 22.93 5.57 -2.34
C SER A 150 23.30 5.71 -0.88
N TRP A 151 22.28 5.83 -0.03
CA TRP A 151 22.47 6.03 1.41
C TRP A 151 22.20 4.73 2.14
N VAL A 152 23.12 4.32 3.01
CA VAL A 152 22.97 3.12 3.84
C VAL A 152 23.41 3.47 5.25
N ALA A 153 22.65 3.06 6.26
CA ALA A 153 22.97 3.39 7.64
C ALA A 153 22.47 2.38 8.67
N LEU A 154 23.26 2.25 9.73
CA LEU A 154 22.96 1.51 10.96
C LEU A 154 22.58 2.44 12.12
N SER A 155 23.03 3.69 12.08
CA SER A 155 22.86 4.63 13.17
C SER A 155 21.38 5.01 13.36
N ALA A 156 20.94 5.21 14.61
CA ALA A 156 19.58 5.67 14.87
C ALA A 156 19.28 7.04 14.24
N THR A 157 20.29 7.92 14.18
CA THR A 157 20.18 9.26 13.60
C THR A 157 19.88 9.21 12.10
N ASP A 158 20.59 8.37 11.35
CA ASP A 158 20.37 8.23 9.92
C ASP A 158 19.06 7.50 9.60
N ARG A 159 18.69 6.49 10.41
CA ARG A 159 17.38 5.85 10.29
C ARG A 159 16.24 6.85 10.51
N GLU A 160 16.38 7.77 11.46
CA GLU A 160 15.41 8.86 11.64
C GLU A 160 15.39 9.82 10.44
N ARG A 161 16.54 10.07 9.79
CA ARG A 161 16.58 10.82 8.52
C ARG A 161 15.81 10.09 7.41
N PHE A 162 15.97 8.79 7.24
CA PHE A 162 15.26 8.02 6.23
C PHE A 162 13.75 7.89 6.53
N ARG A 163 13.38 7.78 7.82
CA ARG A 163 11.98 7.87 8.26
C ARG A 163 11.35 9.22 7.87
N ARG A 164 12.07 10.33 8.11
CA ARG A 164 11.64 11.67 7.70
C ARG A 164 11.58 11.82 6.18
N PHE A 165 12.50 11.21 5.43
CA PHE A 165 12.45 11.15 3.97
C PHE A 165 11.15 10.50 3.49
N ARG A 166 10.83 9.30 4.00
CA ARG A 166 9.59 8.58 3.68
C ARG A 166 8.34 9.39 4.01
N HIS A 167 8.27 9.99 5.20
CA HIS A 167 7.07 10.69 5.68
C HIS A 167 6.88 12.07 5.05
N SER A 168 7.96 12.71 4.60
CA SER A 168 7.90 14.03 3.97
C SER A 168 7.15 14.00 2.63
N LEU A 169 7.16 12.89 1.90
CA LEU A 169 6.51 12.83 0.59
C LEU A 169 4.97 12.92 0.70
N PRO A 170 4.27 12.09 1.48
CA PRO A 170 2.82 12.26 1.70
C PRO A 170 2.43 13.66 2.20
N GLU A 171 3.24 14.29 3.05
CA GLU A 171 3.02 15.66 3.52
C GLU A 171 3.09 16.66 2.35
N LEU A 172 4.16 16.60 1.55
CA LEU A 172 4.33 17.47 0.38
C LEU A 172 3.24 17.25 -0.68
N VAL A 173 2.80 16.01 -0.88
CA VAL A 173 1.66 15.67 -1.75
C VAL A 173 0.38 16.35 -1.25
N ASN A 174 0.09 16.25 0.05
CA ASN A 174 -1.08 16.91 0.63
C ASN A 174 -1.00 18.44 0.53
N ASP A 175 0.18 19.03 0.76
CA ASP A 175 0.41 20.47 0.61
C ASP A 175 0.22 20.94 -0.84
N THR A 176 0.69 20.16 -1.81
CA THR A 176 0.49 20.43 -3.24
C THR A 176 -0.99 20.35 -3.63
N VAL A 177 -1.69 19.30 -3.21
CA VAL A 177 -3.15 19.16 -3.46
C VAL A 177 -3.91 20.34 -2.86
N ARG A 178 -3.59 20.72 -1.61
CA ARG A 178 -4.22 21.87 -0.93
C ARG A 178 -3.98 23.18 -1.69
N ARG A 179 -2.75 23.43 -2.14
CA ARG A 179 -2.39 24.63 -2.93
C ARG A 179 -3.12 24.69 -4.27
N ASN A 180 -3.32 23.54 -4.92
CA ASN A 180 -4.04 23.46 -6.19
C ASN A 180 -5.56 23.62 -6.04
N GLY A 181 -6.09 23.59 -4.81
CA GLY A 181 -7.52 23.78 -4.55
C GLY A 181 -8.41 22.64 -5.08
N VAL A 182 -7.83 21.45 -5.29
CA VAL A 182 -8.54 20.27 -5.80
C VAL A 182 -8.68 19.20 -4.73
N LEU A 183 -9.63 18.29 -4.91
CA LEU A 183 -9.75 17.12 -4.05
C LEU A 183 -8.57 16.18 -4.26
N LYS A 184 -8.10 15.54 -3.18
CA LYS A 184 -7.07 14.50 -3.27
C LYS A 184 -7.61 13.31 -4.06
N MET A 185 -6.92 13.00 -5.16
CA MET A 185 -7.23 11.91 -6.06
C MET A 185 -6.08 10.92 -6.03
N ASN A 186 -6.30 9.76 -5.39
CA ASN A 186 -5.28 8.75 -5.19
C ASN A 186 -5.81 7.32 -5.26
N THR A 187 -4.90 6.38 -5.50
CA THR A 187 -5.18 4.94 -5.46
C THR A 187 -4.80 4.34 -4.12
N ASP A 188 -5.41 3.19 -3.82
CA ASP A 188 -5.06 2.33 -2.69
C ASP A 188 -5.14 0.86 -3.12
N TYR A 189 -4.59 0.55 -4.29
CA TYR A 189 -4.80 -0.73 -4.96
C TYR A 189 -3.55 -1.59 -4.81
N ALA A 190 -3.74 -2.89 -4.64
CA ALA A 190 -2.65 -3.86 -4.62
C ALA A 190 -2.95 -4.98 -5.62
N VAL A 191 -1.90 -5.58 -6.16
CA VAL A 191 -1.97 -6.72 -7.09
C VAL A 191 -1.14 -7.87 -6.53
N PRO A 192 -1.30 -9.11 -7.03
CA PRO A 192 -0.38 -10.18 -6.66
C PRO A 192 1.06 -9.78 -6.96
N LEU A 193 2.02 -10.19 -6.12
CA LEU A 193 3.43 -9.79 -6.26
C LEU A 193 3.99 -10.05 -7.67
N ALA A 194 3.61 -11.17 -8.28
CA ALA A 194 4.00 -11.54 -9.64
C ALA A 194 3.44 -10.62 -10.75
N ARG A 195 2.57 -9.67 -10.40
CA ARG A 195 1.97 -8.67 -11.29
C ARG A 195 2.44 -7.24 -10.98
N ASN A 196 3.34 -7.06 -10.01
CA ASN A 196 3.82 -5.75 -9.57
C ASN A 196 4.42 -4.93 -10.73
N ARG A 197 5.35 -5.54 -11.48
CA ARG A 197 5.99 -4.94 -12.66
C ARG A 197 4.98 -4.53 -13.73
N GLU A 198 4.00 -5.39 -14.01
CA GLU A 198 2.94 -5.11 -14.98
C GLU A 198 2.09 -3.92 -14.56
N MET A 199 1.67 -3.89 -13.28
CA MET A 199 0.84 -2.81 -12.76
C MET A 199 1.57 -1.46 -12.75
N LEU A 200 2.84 -1.43 -12.32
CA LEU A 200 3.64 -0.20 -12.34
C LEU A 200 3.87 0.29 -13.78
N ALA A 201 4.19 -0.60 -14.72
CA ALA A 201 4.32 -0.22 -16.13
C ALA A 201 3.01 0.36 -16.68
N TYR A 202 1.87 -0.22 -16.32
CA TYR A 202 0.55 0.26 -16.72
C TYR A 202 0.24 1.65 -16.15
N TYR A 203 0.47 1.86 -14.85
CA TYR A 203 0.34 3.18 -14.22
C TYR A 203 1.16 4.22 -14.96
N ARG A 204 2.47 3.97 -15.12
CA ARG A 204 3.38 4.93 -15.76
C ARG A 204 2.97 5.25 -17.19
N HIS A 205 2.65 4.24 -17.99
CA HIS A 205 2.23 4.45 -19.38
C HIS A 205 1.01 5.38 -19.47
N ARG A 206 -0.01 5.13 -18.63
CA ARG A 206 -1.22 5.95 -18.62
C ARG A 206 -0.97 7.34 -18.04
N LEU A 207 -0.20 7.45 -16.97
CA LEU A 207 0.06 8.71 -16.27
C LEU A 207 0.95 9.65 -17.09
N GLU A 208 1.97 9.14 -17.77
CA GLU A 208 2.79 9.97 -18.67
C GLU A 208 1.98 10.51 -19.85
N ARG A 209 0.96 9.78 -20.30
CA ARG A 209 0.11 10.23 -21.40
C ARG A 209 -0.90 11.29 -20.96
N GLU A 210 -1.57 11.09 -19.83
CA GLU A 210 -2.70 11.94 -19.41
C GLU A 210 -2.28 13.07 -18.43
N PHE A 211 -1.25 12.83 -17.60
CA PHE A 211 -0.81 13.73 -16.53
C PHE A 211 0.71 13.89 -16.45
N PRO A 212 1.46 14.10 -17.55
CA PRO A 212 2.93 14.17 -17.51
C PRO A 212 3.44 15.17 -16.47
N GLY A 213 4.29 14.71 -15.55
CA GLY A 213 4.84 15.52 -14.44
C GLY A 213 3.83 16.00 -13.40
N ARG A 214 2.56 15.59 -13.48
CA ARG A 214 1.46 16.00 -12.56
C ARG A 214 0.92 14.82 -11.76
N TYR A 215 1.80 13.88 -11.41
CA TYR A 215 1.50 12.76 -10.55
C TYR A 215 2.75 12.36 -9.76
N VAL A 216 2.56 11.52 -8.75
CA VAL A 216 3.62 10.77 -8.09
C VAL A 216 3.18 9.32 -7.88
N ILE A 217 4.12 8.40 -7.95
CA ILE A 217 3.95 6.99 -7.58
C ILE A 217 4.95 6.66 -6.48
N PHE A 218 4.44 6.27 -5.33
CA PHE A 218 5.26 5.82 -4.21
C PHE A 218 4.52 4.81 -3.34
N GLY A 219 5.23 4.12 -2.46
CA GLY A 219 4.63 3.25 -1.45
C GLY A 219 5.19 1.83 -1.45
N HIS A 220 4.41 0.92 -0.88
CA HIS A 220 4.78 -0.42 -0.47
C HIS A 220 4.99 -1.37 -1.67
N ILE A 221 6.07 -1.17 -2.42
CA ILE A 221 6.39 -2.02 -3.57
C ILE A 221 6.69 -3.46 -3.16
N GLY A 222 7.17 -3.69 -1.94
CA GLY A 222 7.35 -5.02 -1.36
C GLY A 222 6.04 -5.78 -1.17
N ASP A 223 4.90 -5.07 -1.14
CA ASP A 223 3.55 -5.63 -1.07
C ASP A 223 2.80 -5.55 -2.42
N ALA A 224 3.48 -5.10 -3.48
CA ALA A 224 2.85 -4.72 -4.76
C ALA A 224 1.66 -3.76 -4.58
N HIS A 225 1.82 -2.81 -3.65
CA HIS A 225 0.83 -1.83 -3.25
C HIS A 225 1.41 -0.42 -3.40
N LEU A 226 1.34 0.10 -4.63
CA LEU A 226 1.81 1.44 -4.95
C LEU A 226 0.65 2.44 -4.93
N HIS A 227 0.87 3.57 -4.27
CA HIS A 227 -0.03 4.71 -4.27
C HIS A 227 0.29 5.63 -5.44
N VAL A 228 -0.65 5.75 -6.37
CA VAL A 228 -0.68 6.83 -7.35
C VAL A 228 -1.38 8.02 -6.71
N ASN A 229 -0.76 9.20 -6.73
CA ASN A 229 -1.43 10.45 -6.37
C ASN A 229 -1.37 11.39 -7.57
N LEU A 230 -2.53 11.88 -7.99
CA LEU A 230 -2.69 12.81 -9.11
C LEU A 230 -2.75 14.26 -8.62
N PHE A 231 -2.23 15.18 -9.44
CA PHE A 231 -2.34 16.62 -9.24
C PHE A 231 -3.16 17.28 -10.36
N PRO A 232 -4.47 16.97 -10.47
CA PRO A 232 -5.30 17.53 -11.52
C PRO A 232 -5.46 19.05 -11.35
N SER A 233 -5.68 19.74 -12.46
CA SER A 233 -6.27 21.08 -12.43
C SER A 233 -7.78 20.96 -12.13
N PRO A 234 -8.48 22.06 -11.77
CA PRO A 234 -9.94 22.03 -11.67
C PRO A 234 -10.66 21.54 -12.95
N ALA A 235 -10.06 21.74 -14.13
CA ALA A 235 -10.64 21.32 -15.41
C ALA A 235 -10.51 19.80 -15.67
N ASP A 236 -9.47 19.16 -15.11
CA ASP A 236 -9.13 17.76 -15.42
C ASP A 236 -9.63 16.77 -14.34
N GLN A 237 -10.45 17.23 -13.38
CA GLN A 237 -10.89 16.40 -12.25
C GLN A 237 -11.67 15.15 -12.70
N GLN A 238 -12.53 15.28 -13.73
CA GLN A 238 -13.27 14.14 -14.24
C GLN A 238 -12.34 13.11 -14.88
N LEU A 239 -11.39 13.56 -15.71
CA LEU A 239 -10.39 12.69 -16.32
C LEU A 239 -9.55 11.94 -15.27
N ALA A 240 -9.13 12.63 -14.21
CA ALA A 240 -8.40 12.02 -13.11
C ALA A 240 -9.26 10.98 -12.35
N SER A 241 -10.55 11.25 -12.14
CA SER A 241 -11.49 10.30 -11.54
C SER A 241 -11.66 9.05 -12.41
N ASP A 242 -11.85 9.22 -13.72
CA ASP A 242 -12.01 8.13 -14.67
C ASP A 242 -10.75 7.26 -14.73
N LEU A 243 -9.57 7.89 -14.67
CA LEU A 243 -8.29 7.19 -14.66
C LEU A 243 -8.08 6.38 -13.37
N ILE A 244 -8.47 6.91 -12.21
CA ILE A 244 -8.44 6.16 -10.94
C ILE A 244 -9.38 4.95 -10.97
N LEU A 245 -10.53 5.07 -11.64
CA LEU A 245 -11.44 3.96 -11.82
C LEU A 245 -10.88 2.93 -12.80
N GLU A 246 -10.27 3.35 -13.91
CA GLU A 246 -9.55 2.48 -14.86
C GLU A 246 -8.47 1.66 -14.14
N PHE A 247 -7.71 2.31 -13.25
CA PHE A 247 -6.72 1.65 -12.41
C PHE A 247 -7.32 0.63 -11.44
N ALA A 248 -8.52 0.89 -10.91
CA ALA A 248 -9.23 -0.10 -10.09
C ALA A 248 -9.62 -1.32 -10.92
N HIS A 249 -10.10 -1.11 -12.16
CA HIS A 249 -10.42 -2.20 -13.08
C HIS A 249 -9.19 -3.05 -13.40
N LYS A 250 -8.06 -2.41 -13.73
CA LYS A 250 -6.82 -3.14 -14.01
C LYS A 250 -6.33 -3.91 -12.78
N ALA A 251 -6.43 -3.34 -11.58
CA ALA A 251 -6.05 -4.04 -10.36
C ALA A 251 -6.87 -5.33 -10.17
N VAL A 252 -8.18 -5.26 -10.35
CA VAL A 252 -9.07 -6.44 -10.27
C VAL A 252 -8.80 -7.45 -11.39
N GLU A 253 -8.58 -6.99 -12.63
CA GLU A 253 -8.20 -7.84 -13.77
C GLU A 253 -6.94 -8.66 -13.48
N LEU A 254 -5.97 -8.06 -12.78
CA LEU A 254 -4.73 -8.72 -12.36
C LEU A 254 -4.89 -9.64 -11.14
N GLY A 255 -6.11 -9.82 -10.63
CA GLY A 255 -6.40 -10.62 -9.42
C GLY A 255 -6.11 -9.89 -8.12
N GLY A 256 -6.07 -8.56 -8.15
CA GLY A 256 -5.78 -7.67 -7.04
C GLY A 256 -6.99 -7.17 -6.26
N THR A 257 -6.78 -6.11 -5.48
CA THR A 257 -7.81 -5.44 -4.65
C THR A 257 -7.90 -3.95 -4.96
N VAL A 258 -9.10 -3.40 -4.79
CA VAL A 258 -9.39 -1.96 -4.89
C VAL A 258 -9.19 -1.21 -3.56
N SER A 259 -8.84 -1.93 -2.48
CA SER A 259 -8.39 -1.32 -1.23
C SER A 259 -7.44 -2.25 -0.48
N ALA A 260 -6.18 -1.84 -0.38
CA ALA A 260 -5.16 -2.57 0.35
C ALA A 260 -5.17 -2.21 1.84
N GLU A 261 -5.18 -0.91 2.19
CA GLU A 261 -4.97 -0.46 3.58
C GLU A 261 -6.06 0.48 4.12
N HIS A 262 -6.57 1.40 3.31
CA HIS A 262 -7.38 2.52 3.80
C HIS A 262 -8.84 2.15 4.08
N GLY A 263 -9.29 0.97 3.65
CA GLY A 263 -10.69 0.63 3.53
C GLY A 263 -11.41 1.45 2.46
N LEU A 264 -12.70 1.15 2.27
CA LEU A 264 -13.52 1.80 1.26
C LEU A 264 -14.34 2.97 1.82
N GLY A 265 -14.78 2.86 3.07
CA GLY A 265 -15.65 3.80 3.73
C GLY A 265 -16.92 4.05 2.92
N LYS A 266 -17.40 5.29 2.97
CA LYS A 266 -18.51 5.77 2.13
C LYS A 266 -18.04 6.18 0.73
N ARG A 267 -16.84 6.75 0.65
CA ARG A 267 -16.32 7.40 -0.56
C ARG A 267 -16.04 6.39 -1.67
N LYS A 268 -15.50 5.22 -1.32
CA LYS A 268 -15.08 4.19 -2.27
C LYS A 268 -15.97 2.94 -2.22
N ALA A 269 -17.09 2.96 -1.50
CA ALA A 269 -18.03 1.83 -1.42
C ALA A 269 -18.46 1.33 -2.81
N HIS A 270 -18.57 2.24 -3.78
CA HIS A 270 -18.90 1.91 -5.17
C HIS A 270 -17.87 1.03 -5.87
N LEU A 271 -16.63 0.91 -5.36
CA LEU A 271 -15.61 -0.01 -5.90
C LEU A 271 -15.81 -1.45 -5.42
N LEU A 272 -16.62 -1.69 -4.38
CA LEU A 272 -16.83 -3.05 -3.86
C LEU A 272 -17.47 -3.96 -4.92
N LYS A 273 -18.40 -3.43 -5.72
CA LYS A 273 -19.04 -4.15 -6.84
C LYS A 273 -18.10 -4.42 -8.01
N LEU A 274 -16.94 -3.74 -8.06
CA LEU A 274 -15.93 -3.99 -9.07
C LEU A 274 -15.12 -5.23 -8.72
N GLN A 275 -14.82 -5.41 -7.43
CA GLN A 275 -14.01 -6.53 -6.95
C GLN A 275 -14.81 -7.82 -6.72
N TYR A 276 -16.07 -7.70 -6.30
CA TYR A 276 -16.88 -8.86 -5.90
C TYR A 276 -18.17 -8.99 -6.70
N ALA A 277 -18.49 -10.23 -7.08
CA ALA A 277 -19.73 -10.62 -7.71
C ALA A 277 -20.95 -10.39 -6.78
N PRO A 278 -22.17 -10.21 -7.32
CA PRO A 278 -23.38 -9.93 -6.54
C PRO A 278 -23.65 -10.90 -5.38
N GLU A 279 -23.38 -12.19 -5.56
CA GLU A 279 -23.54 -13.26 -4.57
C GLU A 279 -22.57 -13.11 -3.38
N HIS A 280 -21.33 -12.68 -3.63
CA HIS A 280 -20.35 -12.42 -2.58
C HIS A 280 -20.71 -11.17 -1.77
N LEU A 281 -21.21 -10.13 -2.46
CA LEU A 281 -21.75 -8.94 -1.78
C LEU A 281 -22.94 -9.31 -0.90
N GLU A 282 -23.79 -10.23 -1.35
CA GLU A 282 -24.94 -10.68 -0.56
C GLU A 282 -24.53 -11.48 0.67
N ALA A 283 -23.47 -12.31 0.58
CA ALA A 283 -22.87 -12.96 1.74
C ALA A 283 -22.40 -11.93 2.79
N MET A 284 -21.73 -10.86 2.36
CA MET A 284 -21.35 -9.78 3.28
C MET A 284 -22.58 -9.06 3.88
N ARG A 285 -23.61 -8.78 3.07
CA ARG A 285 -24.86 -8.18 3.59
C ARG A 285 -25.59 -9.09 4.58
N ALA A 286 -25.54 -10.41 4.40
CA ALA A 286 -26.12 -11.36 5.33
C ALA A 286 -25.47 -11.26 6.71
N VAL A 287 -24.13 -11.20 6.76
CA VAL A 287 -23.38 -10.96 8.00
C VAL A 287 -23.78 -9.62 8.63
N LYS A 288 -23.82 -8.54 7.83
CA LYS A 288 -24.24 -7.20 8.30
C LYS A 288 -25.63 -7.23 8.93
N ARG A 289 -26.62 -7.85 8.27
CA ARG A 289 -28.00 -7.95 8.78
C ARG A 289 -28.07 -8.80 10.05
N ARG A 290 -27.23 -9.83 10.17
CA ARG A 290 -27.19 -10.71 11.35
C ARG A 290 -26.66 -10.00 12.60
N LEU A 291 -25.67 -9.12 12.45
CA LEU A 291 -25.06 -8.37 13.57
C LEU A 291 -25.70 -7.00 13.81
N ASP A 292 -26.27 -6.37 12.79
CA ASP A 292 -26.96 -5.09 12.88
C ASP A 292 -28.29 -5.09 12.11
N PRO A 293 -29.32 -5.80 12.63
CA PRO A 293 -30.61 -5.95 11.95
C PRO A 293 -31.39 -4.64 11.78
N ARG A 294 -31.05 -3.60 12.55
CA ARG A 294 -31.65 -2.26 12.45
C ARG A 294 -30.84 -1.30 11.57
N ASN A 295 -29.74 -1.78 10.98
CA ASN A 295 -28.82 -1.01 10.15
C ASN A 295 -28.44 0.35 10.79
N LEU A 296 -28.02 0.32 12.05
CA LEU A 296 -27.63 1.52 12.81
C LEU A 296 -26.14 1.86 12.63
N LEU A 297 -25.29 0.84 12.53
CA LEU A 297 -23.84 0.96 12.52
C LEU A 297 -23.32 1.25 11.11
N GLY A 298 -22.47 2.27 10.97
CA GLY A 298 -21.79 2.54 9.70
C GLY A 298 -22.72 2.74 8.50
N ARG A 299 -23.89 3.39 8.66
CA ARG A 299 -24.84 3.63 7.55
C ARG A 299 -24.15 4.24 6.32
N GLY A 300 -24.29 3.60 5.17
CA GLY A 300 -23.67 4.00 3.91
C GLY A 300 -22.19 3.64 3.77
N VAL A 301 -21.60 2.95 4.74
CA VAL A 301 -20.25 2.37 4.66
C VAL A 301 -20.38 0.97 4.07
N LEU A 302 -19.61 0.68 3.01
CA LEU A 302 -19.63 -0.55 2.21
C LEU A 302 -20.94 -0.84 1.45
N PHE A 303 -22.10 -0.69 2.11
CA PHE A 303 -23.42 -0.97 1.54
C PHE A 303 -24.32 0.26 1.67
N THR A 304 -25.13 0.49 0.63
CA THR A 304 -26.22 1.48 0.61
C THR A 304 -27.45 0.93 1.30
#